data_AF-A0A8H6V362-F1
#
_entry.id   AF-A0A8H6V362-F1
#
_cell.length_a   1.000
_cell.length_b   1.000
_cell.length_c   1.000
_cell.angle_alpha   90.00
_cell.angle_beta   90.00
_cell.angle_gamma   90.00
#
_symmetry.space_group_name_H-M   'P 1'
#
loop_
_entity.id
_entity.type
_entity.pdbx_description
1 polymer ?
#
loop_
_entity_poly.entity_id
_entity_poly.type
_entity_poly.pdbx_seq_one_letter_code
_entity_poly.pdbx_strand_id
1 'polypeptide(L)'
;MLIQESFHDVPTKADGNGTMRIYVFHPTVPGYPKARFPGVVVFSEIYQVTGPVSRFARQIAGQGYICAAPSSYHEFTGPEPLQYNAEDTDKGNQWKISKKIDAYDEDASLCVDYLLSLPTCNGRVGATGMCLGGHLAYRCALDSRVKAAVCYFATDIHSKTLGEGKNDDSLARAGEIKGELLMIFGKNDNHVPPEGRDLIRNTLHEKGVLFSFYEVAWAQHAFIRDELSKGRYDPAITKVCFEMLLELFGRTLKLDLGEHDGKKLEIEDLFVAHNQPPNEAYGGCALTGIDLGNHRYLSNLGSILLAFISILVSLFLLWRSERKQAAVGRREMQLFLLGFIIVEICEIFTVGGFPLDSAVLKGFSAVHVAAITASCWILFLNALVGFQFLDDGTPVSLGLCLASALVFFVGTGYIALDTAFDWTGEFATDASHHYRNIALYVLYQLFPLVLLVAFFVLEAVLVVRVLGEFRPMLYLCAAAVLFAIGQIFNYVISTHLCQASHGKINGALFETLFTLLSVVTVWFFWSSITEDDWPMPMAVGSGYN
;
A
#
# COMPACT_ATOMS: atom_id res chain seq x y z
N MET A 1 1.96 24.97 36.46
CA MET A 1 1.36 25.18 37.80
C MET A 1 2.44 24.99 38.85
N LEU A 2 2.27 25.56 40.05
CA LEU A 2 3.16 25.26 41.17
C LEU A 2 2.89 23.82 41.61
N ILE A 3 3.90 23.15 42.19
CA ILE A 3 3.83 21.74 42.57
C ILE A 3 4.17 21.62 44.04
N GLN A 4 3.33 20.91 44.78
CA GLN A 4 3.62 20.48 46.15
C GLN A 4 3.95 19.00 46.15
N GLU A 5 5.11 18.66 46.71
CA GLU A 5 5.56 17.28 46.83
C GLU A 5 5.28 16.74 48.22
N SER A 6 4.79 15.51 48.28
CA SER A 6 4.53 14.77 49.51
C SER A 6 4.65 13.27 49.23
N PHE A 7 4.39 12.44 50.23
CA PHE A 7 4.23 11.02 50.03
C PHE A 7 3.08 10.50 50.87
N HIS A 8 2.53 9.36 50.46
CA HIS A 8 1.51 8.63 51.19
C HIS A 8 1.90 7.15 51.23
N ASP A 9 1.90 6.57 52.43
CA ASP A 9 2.26 5.17 52.63
C ASP A 9 0.96 4.36 52.74
N VAL A 10 0.80 3.34 51.89
CA VAL A 10 -0.40 2.49 51.81
C VAL A 10 -0.07 1.04 52.19
N PRO A 11 -0.93 0.35 52.94
CA PRO A 11 -0.71 -1.05 53.30
C PRO A 11 -0.89 -1.97 52.08
N THR A 12 -0.01 -2.95 51.91
CA THR A 12 -0.05 -3.98 50.86
C THR A 12 -0.26 -5.37 51.45
N LYS A 13 -0.83 -6.29 50.66
CA LYS A 13 -1.23 -7.63 51.11
C LYS A 13 -0.86 -8.77 50.15
N ALA A 14 -0.64 -8.48 48.86
CA ALA A 14 -0.42 -9.48 47.82
C ALA A 14 0.84 -10.33 48.05
N ASP A 15 1.84 -9.79 48.75
CA ASP A 15 3.05 -10.52 49.16
C ASP A 15 3.28 -10.50 50.67
N GLY A 16 2.19 -10.61 51.43
CA GLY A 16 2.19 -10.48 52.89
C GLY A 16 1.89 -9.06 53.36
N ASN A 17 1.99 -8.80 54.67
CA ASN A 17 1.70 -7.46 55.22
C ASN A 17 2.91 -6.54 55.01
N GLY A 18 2.79 -5.59 54.08
CA GLY A 18 3.80 -4.59 53.78
C GLY A 18 3.22 -3.18 53.72
N THR A 19 4.08 -2.23 53.35
CA THR A 19 3.69 -0.84 53.12
C THR A 19 4.41 -0.32 51.88
N MET A 20 3.65 0.18 50.90
CA MET A 20 4.18 0.83 49.71
C MET A 20 4.14 2.35 49.88
N ARG A 21 5.25 3.04 49.59
CA ARG A 21 5.26 4.49 49.47
C ARG A 21 4.80 4.94 48.09
N ILE A 22 3.86 5.87 48.06
CA ILE A 22 3.44 6.61 46.87
C ILE A 22 3.99 8.03 47.00
N TYR A 23 4.90 8.41 46.11
CA TYR A 23 5.36 9.80 45.99
C TYR A 23 4.32 10.61 45.23
N VAL A 24 3.96 11.78 45.74
CA VAL A 24 2.83 12.58 45.24
C VAL A 24 3.32 13.94 44.78
N PHE A 25 3.06 14.26 43.51
CA PHE A 25 3.34 15.56 42.91
C PHE A 25 2.01 16.25 42.61
N HIS A 26 1.60 17.15 43.49
CA HIS A 26 0.26 17.74 43.46
C HIS A 26 0.32 19.16 42.86
N PRO A 27 -0.40 19.45 41.76
CA PRO A 27 -0.52 20.80 41.23
C PRO A 27 -1.31 21.70 42.18
N THR A 28 -0.87 22.95 42.33
CA THR A 28 -1.58 23.96 43.11
C THR A 28 -1.76 25.23 42.28
N VAL A 29 -2.90 25.90 42.48
CA VAL A 29 -3.24 27.16 41.80
C VAL A 29 -3.56 28.21 42.88
N PRO A 30 -2.79 29.32 42.95
CA PRO A 30 -3.06 30.39 43.89
C PRO A 30 -4.49 30.91 43.77
N GLY A 31 -5.21 30.99 44.90
CA GLY A 31 -6.62 31.42 44.94
C GLY A 31 -7.66 30.33 44.68
N TYR A 32 -7.26 29.10 44.34
CA TYR A 32 -8.18 28.00 44.01
C TYR A 32 -7.86 26.71 44.81
N PRO A 33 -8.07 26.69 46.15
CA PRO A 33 -7.73 25.56 47.00
C PRO A 33 -8.58 24.30 46.76
N LYS A 34 -9.70 24.45 46.04
CA LYS A 34 -10.62 23.37 45.67
C LYS A 34 -10.53 23.02 44.18
N ALA A 35 -9.50 23.49 43.47
CA ALA A 35 -9.26 23.09 42.09
C ALA A 35 -9.15 21.56 42.02
N ARG A 36 -9.84 20.96 41.05
CA ARG A 36 -9.83 19.52 40.82
C ARG A 36 -9.03 19.21 39.56
N PHE A 37 -8.26 18.14 39.61
CA PHE A 37 -7.35 17.72 38.56
C PHE A 37 -7.52 16.23 38.30
N PRO A 38 -7.29 15.75 37.07
CA PRO A 38 -7.11 14.33 36.81
C PRO A 38 -5.89 13.76 37.53
N GLY A 39 -5.94 12.47 37.86
CA GLY A 39 -4.84 11.72 38.44
C GLY A 39 -4.03 10.95 37.39
N VAL A 40 -2.73 10.77 37.62
CA VAL A 40 -1.85 9.96 36.77
C VAL A 40 -0.95 9.10 37.66
N VAL A 41 -0.97 7.78 37.46
CA VAL A 41 0.01 6.89 38.07
C VAL A 41 1.29 6.89 37.22
N VAL A 42 2.44 7.18 37.81
CA VAL A 42 3.73 7.29 37.12
C VAL A 42 4.68 6.20 37.62
N PHE A 43 4.80 5.11 36.85
CA PHE A 43 5.63 3.97 37.21
C PHE A 43 7.09 4.19 36.82
N SER A 44 7.99 3.78 37.71
CA SER A 44 9.43 3.89 37.50
C SER A 44 9.98 2.76 36.63
N GLU A 45 11.21 2.97 36.16
CA GLU A 45 12.07 1.89 35.66
C GLU A 45 12.48 0.94 36.82
N ILE A 46 13.44 0.06 36.59
CA ILE A 46 13.99 -0.87 37.60
C ILE A 46 14.79 -0.20 38.74
N TYR A 47 14.68 1.13 38.91
CA TYR A 47 15.52 1.92 39.82
C TYR A 47 14.73 2.71 40.87
N GLN A 48 13.46 2.36 41.13
CA GLN A 48 12.57 3.16 41.99
C GLN A 48 12.37 4.61 41.44
N VAL A 49 11.82 5.51 42.25
CA VAL A 49 11.51 6.89 41.84
C VAL A 49 12.79 7.76 41.83
N THR A 50 13.59 7.61 40.77
CA THR A 50 14.84 8.35 40.55
C THR A 50 14.63 9.83 40.19
N GLY A 51 15.75 10.58 40.10
CA GLY A 51 15.76 11.96 39.60
C GLY A 51 14.95 12.15 38.31
N PRO A 52 15.24 11.41 37.23
CA PRO A 52 14.48 11.46 35.98
C PRO A 52 12.98 11.21 36.16
N VAL A 53 12.60 10.17 36.91
CA VAL A 53 11.18 9.83 37.15
C VAL A 53 10.48 10.96 37.91
N SER A 54 11.10 11.51 38.96
CA SER A 54 10.54 12.63 39.70
C SER A 54 10.44 13.90 38.86
N ARG A 55 11.42 14.18 37.98
CA ARG A 55 11.36 15.30 37.02
C ARG A 55 10.22 15.11 36.03
N PHE A 56 10.03 13.91 35.51
CA PHE A 56 8.94 13.59 34.60
C PHE A 56 7.57 13.77 35.29
N ALA A 57 7.40 13.24 36.51
CA ALA A 57 6.19 13.44 37.30
C ALA A 57 5.93 14.92 37.61
N ARG A 58 6.99 15.71 37.91
CA ARG A 58 6.85 17.17 38.05
C ARG A 58 6.42 17.84 36.76
N GLN A 59 6.95 17.45 35.61
CA GLN A 59 6.53 18.02 34.33
C GLN A 59 5.05 17.77 34.06
N ILE A 60 4.58 16.53 34.31
CA ILE A 60 3.15 16.18 34.19
C ILE A 60 2.33 16.98 35.20
N ALA A 61 2.75 17.04 36.48
CA ALA A 61 2.05 17.82 37.49
C ALA A 61 2.01 19.31 37.17
N GLY A 62 3.07 19.86 36.61
CA GLY A 62 3.14 21.24 36.13
C GLY A 62 2.08 21.56 35.07
N GLN A 63 1.60 20.55 34.34
CA GLN A 63 0.50 20.67 33.36
C GLN A 63 -0.89 20.51 33.99
N GLY A 64 -1.03 20.32 35.30
CA GLY A 64 -2.32 20.23 35.99
C GLY A 64 -2.89 18.82 36.11
N TYR A 65 -2.04 17.86 36.47
CA TYR A 65 -2.40 16.48 36.80
C TYR A 65 -1.83 16.12 38.18
N ILE A 66 -2.55 15.39 39.03
CA ILE A 66 -1.97 14.87 40.28
C ILE A 66 -1.19 13.60 39.93
N CYS A 67 0.13 13.58 40.15
CA CYS A 67 0.93 12.40 39.86
C CYS A 67 1.18 11.57 41.12
N ALA A 68 0.94 10.26 41.03
CA ALA A 68 1.25 9.26 42.06
C ALA A 68 2.32 8.31 41.52
N ALA A 69 3.53 8.31 42.10
CA ALA A 69 4.63 7.46 41.70
C ALA A 69 4.95 6.43 42.80
N PRO A 70 4.54 5.15 42.63
CA PRO A 70 4.79 4.12 43.64
C PRO A 70 6.25 3.69 43.71
N SER A 71 6.64 3.19 44.88
CA SER A 71 7.88 2.47 45.13
C SER A 71 7.72 0.99 44.72
N SER A 72 8.02 0.65 43.46
CA SER A 72 7.68 -0.67 42.88
C SER A 72 8.34 -1.90 43.51
N TYR A 73 9.36 -1.73 44.35
CA TYR A 73 10.11 -2.80 45.02
C TYR A 73 10.02 -2.74 46.55
N HIS A 74 8.91 -2.21 47.08
CA HIS A 74 8.66 -2.07 48.52
C HIS A 74 8.73 -3.39 49.31
N GLU A 75 8.57 -4.54 48.66
CA GLU A 75 8.77 -5.87 49.27
C GLU A 75 10.24 -6.21 49.54
N PHE A 76 11.15 -5.63 48.77
CA PHE A 76 12.58 -6.00 48.80
C PHE A 76 13.46 -4.91 49.40
N THR A 77 13.06 -3.66 49.29
CA THR A 77 13.87 -2.50 49.70
C THR A 77 12.99 -1.32 50.11
N GLY A 78 13.62 -0.36 50.80
CA GLY A 78 13.01 0.92 51.10
C GLY A 78 12.68 1.74 49.83
N PRO A 79 11.89 2.81 49.97
CA PRO A 79 11.38 3.55 48.83
C PRO A 79 12.42 4.41 48.10
N GLU A 80 13.63 4.52 48.65
CA GLU A 80 14.74 5.30 48.12
C GLU A 80 15.10 4.90 46.67
N PRO A 81 15.53 5.87 45.84
CA PRO A 81 15.98 5.59 44.48
C PRO A 81 17.23 4.71 44.47
N LEU A 82 17.26 3.73 43.56
CA LEU A 82 18.46 2.94 43.30
C LEU A 82 19.43 3.72 42.42
N GLN A 83 20.72 3.38 42.49
CA GLN A 83 21.76 4.02 41.70
C GLN A 83 21.85 3.42 40.30
N TYR A 84 22.25 4.23 39.32
CA TYR A 84 22.56 3.76 37.96
C TYR A 84 23.96 3.11 37.89
N ASN A 85 24.21 2.14 38.77
CA ASN A 85 25.41 1.32 38.80
C ASN A 85 25.08 -0.15 38.45
N ALA A 86 26.10 -1.00 38.25
CA ALA A 86 25.88 -2.40 37.87
C ALA A 86 25.16 -3.19 38.97
N GLU A 87 25.55 -3.01 40.23
CA GLU A 87 24.98 -3.74 41.38
C GLU A 87 23.46 -3.53 41.51
N ASP A 88 23.03 -2.27 41.49
CA ASP A 88 21.62 -1.92 41.62
C ASP A 88 20.83 -2.23 40.33
N THR A 89 21.49 -2.22 39.17
CA THR A 89 20.90 -2.72 37.92
C THR A 89 20.61 -4.22 38.01
N ASP A 90 21.53 -5.00 38.58
CA ASP A 90 21.37 -6.44 38.77
C ASP A 90 20.26 -6.75 39.78
N LYS A 91 20.23 -6.04 40.92
CA LYS A 91 19.12 -6.13 41.89
C LYS A 91 17.78 -5.77 41.26
N GLY A 92 17.70 -4.65 40.54
CA GLY A 92 16.48 -4.22 39.86
C GLY A 92 15.98 -5.24 38.84
N ASN A 93 16.87 -5.83 38.04
CA ASN A 93 16.49 -6.90 37.12
C ASN A 93 16.07 -8.20 37.82
N GLN A 94 16.70 -8.52 38.95
CA GLN A 94 16.32 -9.66 39.78
C GLN A 94 14.92 -9.45 40.39
N TRP A 95 14.67 -8.32 41.03
CA TRP A 95 13.39 -8.03 41.66
C TRP A 95 12.23 -7.95 40.66
N LYS A 96 12.48 -7.42 39.46
CA LYS A 96 11.53 -7.44 38.34
C LYS A 96 10.91 -8.82 38.07
N ILE A 97 11.72 -9.88 38.19
CA ILE A 97 11.32 -11.27 37.89
C ILE A 97 11.06 -12.10 39.16
N SER A 98 11.33 -11.56 40.34
CA SER A 98 11.04 -12.22 41.63
C SER A 98 9.73 -11.73 42.24
N LYS A 99 9.30 -10.50 41.94
CA LYS A 99 8.04 -9.95 42.44
C LYS A 99 6.85 -10.67 41.79
N LYS A 100 5.81 -10.95 42.57
CA LYS A 100 4.59 -11.55 42.05
C LYS A 100 3.84 -10.59 41.13
N ILE A 101 3.24 -11.13 40.07
CA ILE A 101 2.40 -10.35 39.16
C ILE A 101 1.20 -9.72 39.89
N ASP A 102 0.53 -10.47 40.75
CA ASP A 102 -0.61 -9.94 41.53
C ASP A 102 -0.20 -8.80 42.48
N ALA A 103 1.06 -8.76 42.93
CA ALA A 103 1.58 -7.65 43.74
C ALA A 103 1.79 -6.38 42.90
N TYR A 104 2.21 -6.51 41.64
CA TYR A 104 2.22 -5.37 40.71
C TYR A 104 0.81 -4.84 40.43
N ASP A 105 -0.17 -5.73 40.28
CA ASP A 105 -1.56 -5.35 40.05
C ASP A 105 -2.19 -4.69 41.30
N GLU A 106 -1.88 -5.18 42.51
CA GLU A 106 -2.28 -4.55 43.77
C GLU A 106 -1.69 -3.13 43.90
N ASP A 107 -0.39 -2.96 43.64
CA ASP A 107 0.28 -1.66 43.69
C ASP A 107 -0.39 -0.65 42.75
N ALA A 108 -0.70 -1.06 41.52
CA ALA A 108 -1.40 -0.23 40.55
C ALA A 108 -2.79 0.17 41.05
N SER A 109 -3.58 -0.78 41.56
CA SER A 109 -4.92 -0.52 42.11
C SER A 109 -4.86 0.45 43.30
N LEU A 110 -3.91 0.27 44.21
CA LEU A 110 -3.76 1.14 45.38
C LEU A 110 -3.36 2.56 45.01
N CYS A 111 -2.55 2.75 43.96
CA CYS A 111 -2.29 4.09 43.42
C CYS A 111 -3.54 4.73 42.83
N VAL A 112 -4.36 3.97 42.10
CA VAL A 112 -5.64 4.45 41.57
C VAL A 112 -6.61 4.80 42.71
N ASP A 113 -6.72 3.96 43.74
CA ASP A 113 -7.52 4.19 44.95
C ASP A 113 -7.11 5.48 45.66
N TYR A 114 -5.80 5.66 45.87
CA TYR A 114 -5.27 6.86 46.50
C TYR A 114 -5.64 8.11 45.70
N LEU A 115 -5.40 8.12 44.38
CA LEU A 115 -5.76 9.25 43.53
C LEU A 115 -7.25 9.57 43.60
N LEU A 116 -8.13 8.56 43.52
CA LEU A 116 -9.57 8.74 43.56
C LEU A 116 -10.09 9.17 44.95
N SER A 117 -9.36 8.87 46.02
CA SER A 117 -9.69 9.31 47.39
C SER A 117 -9.49 10.82 47.60
N LEU A 118 -8.65 11.48 46.78
CA LEU A 118 -8.34 12.88 46.95
C LEU A 118 -9.55 13.76 46.56
N PRO A 119 -9.97 14.70 47.42
CA PRO A 119 -11.07 15.62 47.07
C PRO A 119 -10.72 16.54 45.90
N THR A 120 -9.43 16.72 45.63
CA THR A 120 -8.87 17.46 44.50
C THR A 120 -8.69 16.61 43.25
N CYS A 121 -9.05 15.32 43.26
CA CYS A 121 -9.12 14.52 42.04
C CYS A 121 -10.47 14.73 41.34
N ASN A 122 -10.47 14.88 40.02
CA ASN A 122 -11.70 15.03 39.24
C ASN A 122 -12.42 13.68 38.98
N GLY A 123 -11.82 12.55 39.38
CA GLY A 123 -12.34 11.20 39.19
C GLY A 123 -11.83 10.49 37.94
N ARG A 124 -11.01 11.14 37.11
CA ARG A 124 -10.36 10.52 35.94
C ARG A 124 -8.91 10.22 36.23
N VAL A 125 -8.50 8.99 35.90
CA VAL A 125 -7.15 8.49 36.14
C VAL A 125 -6.54 7.97 34.85
N GLY A 126 -5.28 8.33 34.62
CA GLY A 126 -4.42 7.71 33.61
C GLY A 126 -3.20 7.04 34.22
N ALA A 127 -2.40 6.38 33.38
CA ALA A 127 -1.15 5.77 33.79
C ALA A 127 -0.02 6.04 32.80
N THR A 128 1.21 6.10 33.27
CA THR A 128 2.38 6.24 32.40
C THR A 128 3.62 5.64 33.06
N GLY A 129 4.64 5.31 32.28
CA GLY A 129 5.92 4.87 32.82
C GLY A 129 6.90 4.44 31.75
N MET A 130 8.13 4.19 32.18
CA MET A 130 9.29 3.92 31.33
C MET A 130 9.89 2.55 31.60
N CYS A 131 10.27 1.80 30.56
CA CYS A 131 10.88 0.46 30.67
C CYS A 131 9.93 -0.50 31.40
N LEU A 132 10.32 -1.00 32.59
CA LEU A 132 9.44 -1.71 33.51
C LEU A 132 8.16 -0.91 33.77
N GLY A 133 8.29 0.39 34.03
CA GLY A 133 7.15 1.27 34.26
C GLY A 133 6.22 1.38 33.05
N GLY A 134 6.72 1.16 31.83
CA GLY A 134 5.88 1.07 30.64
C GLY A 134 5.01 -0.19 30.67
N HIS A 135 5.56 -1.32 31.11
CA HIS A 135 4.80 -2.56 31.33
C HIS A 135 3.80 -2.39 32.49
N LEU A 136 4.22 -1.76 33.59
CA LEU A 136 3.31 -1.51 34.72
C LEU A 136 2.19 -0.52 34.36
N ALA A 137 2.44 0.48 33.52
CA ALA A 137 1.40 1.36 32.99
C ALA A 137 0.40 0.60 32.11
N TYR A 138 0.87 -0.33 31.29
CA TYR A 138 0.03 -1.25 30.53
C TYR A 138 -0.85 -2.10 31.45
N ARG A 139 -0.28 -2.69 32.51
CA ARG A 139 -1.02 -3.48 33.49
C ARG A 139 -2.02 -2.64 34.29
N CYS A 140 -1.65 -1.42 34.66
CA CYS A 140 -2.56 -0.47 35.31
C CYS A 140 -3.78 -0.17 34.42
N ALA A 141 -3.62 -0.16 33.10
CA ALA A 141 -4.73 0.03 32.15
C ALA A 141 -5.74 -1.15 32.10
N LEU A 142 -5.42 -2.30 32.71
CA LEU A 142 -6.36 -3.41 32.90
C LEU A 142 -7.46 -3.05 33.92
N ASP A 143 -7.19 -2.09 34.81
CA ASP A 143 -8.20 -1.53 35.69
C ASP A 143 -9.16 -0.64 34.90
N SER A 144 -10.44 -1.01 34.87
CA SER A 144 -11.52 -0.29 34.15
C SER A 144 -11.68 1.20 34.54
N ARG A 145 -11.13 1.61 35.69
CA ARG A 145 -11.12 3.01 36.15
C ARG A 145 -10.09 3.86 35.41
N VAL A 146 -9.04 3.25 34.86
CA VAL A 146 -7.99 3.93 34.09
C VAL A 146 -8.49 4.21 32.67
N LYS A 147 -8.51 5.49 32.30
CA LYS A 147 -9.09 5.97 31.03
C LYS A 147 -8.07 6.10 29.90
N ALA A 148 -6.79 6.22 30.24
CA ALA A 148 -5.72 6.24 29.26
C ALA A 148 -4.39 5.79 29.87
N ALA A 149 -3.52 5.17 29.06
CA ALA A 149 -2.15 4.87 29.47
C ALA A 149 -1.11 5.13 28.37
N VAL A 150 0.03 5.71 28.75
CA VAL A 150 1.18 5.97 27.86
C VAL A 150 2.36 5.12 28.30
N CYS A 151 2.74 4.14 27.48
CA CYS A 151 3.73 3.12 27.80
C CYS A 151 5.01 3.37 27.01
N TYR A 152 6.06 3.88 27.67
CA TYR A 152 7.36 4.13 27.04
C TYR A 152 8.25 2.90 27.13
N PHE A 153 8.61 2.37 25.96
CA PHE A 153 9.50 1.22 25.73
C PHE A 153 9.24 0.09 26.74
N ALA A 154 7.97 -0.31 26.82
CA ALA A 154 7.48 -1.32 27.74
C ALA A 154 8.14 -2.68 27.48
N THR A 155 9.11 -3.04 28.32
CA THR A 155 9.86 -4.29 28.19
C THR A 155 9.03 -5.47 28.65
N ASP A 156 9.47 -6.69 28.31
CA ASP A 156 8.94 -7.95 28.83
C ASP A 156 7.50 -8.33 28.46
N ILE A 157 6.64 -7.41 27.98
CA ILE A 157 5.27 -7.70 27.52
C ILE A 157 5.25 -8.82 26.46
N HIS A 158 6.12 -8.70 25.45
CA HIS A 158 6.18 -9.64 24.33
C HIS A 158 6.77 -11.01 24.71
N SER A 159 7.64 -11.05 25.73
CA SER A 159 8.34 -12.27 26.17
C SER A 159 7.69 -12.93 27.39
N LYS A 160 6.68 -12.30 28.00
CA LYS A 160 5.98 -12.74 29.21
C LYS A 160 6.87 -12.86 30.45
N THR A 161 8.02 -12.19 30.44
CA THR A 161 9.09 -12.43 31.41
C THR A 161 8.96 -11.60 32.68
N LEU A 162 7.92 -10.77 32.83
CA LEU A 162 7.70 -10.02 34.06
C LEU A 162 7.27 -10.97 35.18
N GLY A 163 7.74 -10.65 36.39
CA GLY A 163 7.30 -11.29 37.62
C GLY A 163 7.74 -12.73 37.85
N GLU A 164 7.37 -13.24 39.03
CA GLU A 164 7.71 -14.58 39.50
C GLU A 164 7.25 -15.65 38.48
N GLY A 165 8.17 -16.56 38.13
CA GLY A 165 7.91 -17.62 37.15
C GLY A 165 8.00 -17.18 35.68
N LYS A 166 8.21 -15.89 35.39
CA LYS A 166 8.40 -15.37 34.01
C LYS A 166 7.31 -15.83 33.04
N ASN A 167 6.06 -15.72 33.48
CA ASN A 167 4.90 -16.10 32.69
C ASN A 167 3.74 -15.15 32.96
N ASP A 168 3.98 -13.85 32.78
CA ASP A 168 2.91 -12.87 32.93
C ASP A 168 1.84 -13.01 31.83
N ASP A 169 0.67 -12.47 32.15
CA ASP A 169 -0.55 -12.59 31.37
C ASP A 169 -0.96 -11.28 30.68
N SER A 170 -0.06 -10.28 30.60
CA SER A 170 -0.42 -8.94 30.12
C SER A 170 -1.07 -8.94 28.74
N LEU A 171 -0.45 -9.59 27.74
CA LEU A 171 -1.04 -9.69 26.40
C LEU A 171 -2.31 -10.56 26.36
N ALA A 172 -2.41 -11.58 27.21
CA ALA A 172 -3.60 -12.42 27.27
C ALA A 172 -4.82 -11.63 27.76
N ARG A 173 -4.59 -10.71 28.70
CA ARG A 173 -5.60 -9.84 29.32
C ARG A 173 -5.85 -8.53 28.58
N ALA A 174 -5.21 -8.28 27.43
CA ALA A 174 -5.33 -7.03 26.68
C ALA A 174 -6.78 -6.57 26.42
N GLY A 175 -7.74 -7.49 26.23
CA GLY A 175 -9.17 -7.15 26.02
C GLY A 175 -9.90 -6.60 27.25
N GLU A 176 -9.29 -6.69 28.44
CA GLU A 176 -9.79 -6.06 29.66
C GLU A 176 -9.62 -4.54 29.62
N ILE A 177 -8.65 -4.03 28.85
CA ILE A 177 -8.33 -2.61 28.75
C ILE A 177 -9.53 -1.85 28.14
N LYS A 178 -10.10 -0.93 28.94
CA LYS A 178 -11.22 -0.05 28.52
C LYS A 178 -10.78 1.37 28.18
N GLY A 179 -9.60 1.77 28.67
CA GLY A 179 -8.98 3.04 28.34
C GLY A 179 -8.22 2.99 27.02
N GLU A 180 -7.76 4.15 26.57
CA GLU A 180 -6.95 4.26 25.37
C GLU A 180 -5.45 4.13 25.66
N LEU A 181 -4.72 3.40 24.81
CA LEU A 181 -3.28 3.20 24.97
C LEU A 181 -2.47 4.03 23.97
N LEU A 182 -1.29 4.47 24.40
CA LEU A 182 -0.22 4.91 23.52
C LEU A 182 1.05 4.11 23.83
N MET A 183 1.47 3.28 22.88
CA MET A 183 2.70 2.50 22.98
C MET A 183 3.83 3.21 22.22
N ILE A 184 4.94 3.50 22.89
CA ILE A 184 6.06 4.22 22.29
C ILE A 184 7.34 3.38 22.39
N PHE A 185 7.96 3.04 21.27
CA PHE A 185 9.18 2.24 21.23
C PHE A 185 10.28 2.92 20.41
N GLY A 186 11.55 2.60 20.70
CA GLY A 186 12.67 2.94 19.81
C GLY A 186 12.88 1.84 18.76
N LYS A 187 13.20 2.21 17.52
CA LYS A 187 13.50 1.23 16.46
C LYS A 187 14.72 0.35 16.76
N ASN A 188 15.70 0.91 17.47
CA ASN A 188 16.96 0.26 17.84
C ASN A 188 16.94 -0.28 19.29
N ASP A 189 15.75 -0.44 19.90
CA ASP A 189 15.64 -1.05 21.22
C ASP A 189 15.67 -2.58 21.13
N ASN A 190 16.77 -3.19 21.58
CA ASN A 190 16.93 -4.63 21.57
C ASN A 190 16.19 -5.35 22.72
N HIS A 191 15.62 -4.64 23.69
CA HIS A 191 14.82 -5.24 24.76
C HIS A 191 13.42 -5.58 24.28
N VAL A 192 12.97 -4.96 23.19
CA VAL A 192 11.70 -5.28 22.51
C VAL A 192 12.00 -5.31 21.01
N PRO A 193 12.53 -6.43 20.49
CA PRO A 193 12.93 -6.56 19.09
C PRO A 193 11.73 -6.35 18.16
N PRO A 194 11.94 -6.15 16.84
CA PRO A 194 10.87 -5.94 15.86
C PRO A 194 9.69 -6.92 16.02
N GLU A 195 9.99 -8.21 16.14
CA GLU A 195 9.00 -9.28 16.27
C GLU A 195 8.19 -9.15 17.57
N GLY A 196 8.84 -8.70 18.64
CA GLY A 196 8.17 -8.42 19.91
C GLY A 196 7.21 -7.25 19.83
N ARG A 197 7.60 -6.18 19.12
CA ARG A 197 6.73 -5.01 18.88
C ARG A 197 5.56 -5.35 17.97
N ASP A 198 5.80 -6.15 16.95
CA ASP A 198 4.76 -6.63 16.04
C ASP A 198 3.77 -7.55 16.77
N LEU A 199 4.24 -8.44 17.65
CA LEU A 199 3.37 -9.25 18.51
C LEU A 199 2.45 -8.39 19.40
N ILE A 200 3.00 -7.35 20.04
CA ILE A 200 2.21 -6.41 20.85
C ILE A 200 1.17 -5.71 19.98
N ARG A 201 1.58 -5.14 18.83
CA ARG A 201 0.70 -4.41 17.92
C ARG A 201 -0.45 -5.29 17.41
N ASN A 202 -0.13 -6.50 16.95
CA ASN A 202 -1.11 -7.45 16.42
C ASN A 202 -2.10 -7.89 17.51
N THR A 203 -1.61 -8.22 18.71
CA THR A 203 -2.48 -8.63 19.82
C THR A 203 -3.46 -7.52 20.21
N LEU A 204 -3.00 -6.27 20.25
CA LEU A 204 -3.87 -5.13 20.57
C LEU A 204 -4.97 -4.93 19.51
N HIS A 205 -4.63 -5.09 18.22
CA HIS A 205 -5.62 -5.08 17.14
C HIS A 205 -6.63 -6.23 17.25
N GLU A 206 -6.16 -7.46 17.43
CA GLU A 206 -7.01 -8.66 17.55
C GLU A 206 -7.99 -8.57 18.72
N LYS A 207 -7.57 -7.93 19.82
CA LYS A 207 -8.38 -7.74 21.03
C LYS A 207 -9.28 -6.50 20.96
N GLY A 208 -9.23 -5.74 19.87
CA GLY A 208 -10.05 -4.55 19.67
C GLY A 208 -9.73 -3.42 20.65
N VAL A 209 -8.50 -3.36 21.15
CA VAL A 209 -8.06 -2.28 22.04
C VAL A 209 -7.94 -0.99 21.24
N LEU A 210 -8.35 0.14 21.81
CA LEU A 210 -8.13 1.45 21.22
C LEU A 210 -6.70 1.90 21.55
N PHE A 211 -5.83 2.01 20.54
CA PHE A 211 -4.44 2.39 20.79
C PHE A 211 -3.80 3.16 19.64
N SER A 212 -2.79 3.95 20.01
CA SER A 212 -1.77 4.51 19.14
C SER A 212 -0.44 3.76 19.34
N PHE A 213 0.36 3.62 18.29
CA PHE A 213 1.64 2.92 18.33
C PHE A 213 2.70 3.72 17.59
N TYR A 214 3.72 4.20 18.31
CA TYR A 214 4.77 5.04 17.76
C TYR A 214 6.15 4.39 17.90
N GLU A 215 6.85 4.25 16.78
CA GLU A 215 8.22 3.73 16.73
C GLU A 215 9.19 4.82 16.29
N VAL A 216 10.00 5.29 17.23
CA VAL A 216 10.98 6.34 16.98
C VAL A 216 12.16 5.78 16.20
N ALA A 217 12.38 6.27 14.98
CA ALA A 217 13.54 5.91 14.18
C ALA A 217 14.85 6.19 14.93
N TRP A 218 15.80 5.25 14.83
CA TRP A 218 17.15 5.32 15.42
C TRP A 218 17.25 5.34 16.96
N ALA A 219 16.15 5.54 17.68
CA ALA A 219 16.17 5.58 19.14
C ALA A 219 16.42 4.18 19.75
N GLN A 220 17.27 4.14 20.78
CA GLN A 220 17.54 2.96 21.61
C GLN A 220 16.72 2.98 22.91
N HIS A 221 16.75 1.90 23.68
CA HIS A 221 16.15 1.84 25.02
C HIS A 221 16.52 3.03 25.92
N ALA A 222 15.54 3.55 26.67
CA ALA A 222 15.71 4.69 27.59
C ALA A 222 16.08 6.02 26.91
N PHE A 223 15.65 6.24 25.65
CA PHE A 223 15.93 7.46 24.91
C PHE A 223 15.32 8.75 25.50
N ILE A 224 14.36 8.64 26.42
CA ILE A 224 13.79 9.81 27.14
C ILE A 224 14.41 10.06 28.51
N ARG A 225 15.36 9.22 28.94
CA ARG A 225 15.99 9.34 30.25
C ARG A 225 17.13 10.34 30.18
N ASP A 226 16.94 11.49 30.80
CA ASP A 226 17.87 12.63 30.79
C ASP A 226 19.10 12.45 31.70
N GLU A 227 19.24 11.28 32.34
CA GLU A 227 20.33 10.97 33.26
C GLU A 227 20.85 9.54 33.03
N LEU A 228 22.18 9.40 32.94
CA LEU A 228 22.88 8.10 32.89
C LEU A 228 22.24 7.09 31.92
N SER A 229 21.81 7.58 30.75
CA SER A 229 21.18 6.81 29.67
C SER A 229 22.18 6.20 28.67
N LYS A 230 23.47 6.18 29.00
CA LYS A 230 24.55 5.66 28.13
C LYS A 230 24.59 6.35 26.75
N GLY A 231 24.35 7.66 26.71
CA GLY A 231 24.37 8.48 25.49
C GLY A 231 23.13 8.33 24.60
N ARG A 232 22.04 7.76 25.12
CA ARG A 232 20.81 7.50 24.35
C ARG A 232 19.77 8.61 24.44
N TYR A 233 19.92 9.52 25.40
CA TYR A 233 18.98 10.62 25.61
C TYR A 233 18.87 11.50 24.37
N ASP A 234 17.65 11.71 23.89
CA ASP A 234 17.35 12.66 22.83
C ASP A 234 16.30 13.67 23.32
N PRO A 235 16.67 14.94 23.55
CA PRO A 235 15.74 15.95 24.08
C PRO A 235 14.62 16.31 23.08
N ALA A 236 14.87 16.24 21.78
CA ALA A 236 13.88 16.60 20.76
C ALA A 236 12.80 15.52 20.68
N ILE A 237 13.21 14.25 20.64
CA ILE A 237 12.29 13.11 20.69
C ILE A 237 11.55 13.09 22.03
N THR A 238 12.25 13.33 23.14
CA THR A 238 11.62 13.39 24.48
C THR A 238 10.50 14.41 24.52
N LYS A 239 10.73 15.61 23.97
CA LYS A 239 9.68 16.63 23.85
C LYS A 239 8.49 16.11 23.04
N VAL A 240 8.71 15.54 21.86
CA VAL A 240 7.63 15.01 21.01
C VAL A 240 6.82 13.95 21.74
N CYS A 241 7.48 13.00 22.39
CA CYS A 241 6.79 11.93 23.10
C CYS A 241 6.08 12.43 24.37
N PHE A 242 6.53 13.54 24.96
CA PHE A 242 5.82 14.22 26.05
C PHE A 242 4.57 14.95 25.53
N GLU A 243 4.64 15.61 24.38
CA GLU A 243 3.47 16.23 23.74
C GLU A 243 2.41 15.19 23.38
N MET A 244 2.80 14.00 22.92
CA MET A 244 1.84 12.88 22.69
C MET A 244 1.15 12.42 23.97
N LEU A 245 1.87 12.42 25.11
CA LEU A 245 1.27 12.15 26.42
C LEU A 245 0.26 13.24 26.81
N LEU A 246 0.63 14.51 26.63
CA LEU A 246 -0.26 15.63 26.94
C LEU A 246 -1.50 15.67 26.05
N GLU A 247 -1.35 15.29 24.77
CA GLU A 247 -2.45 15.12 23.82
C GLU A 247 -3.45 14.09 24.36
N LEU A 248 -3.00 12.85 24.58
CA LEU A 248 -3.86 11.75 25.02
C LEU A 248 -4.52 12.08 26.36
N PHE A 249 -3.76 12.53 27.36
CA PHE A 249 -4.31 12.87 28.67
C PHE A 249 -5.19 14.11 28.66
N GLY A 250 -4.89 15.08 27.78
CA GLY A 250 -5.70 16.28 27.62
C GLY A 250 -7.12 15.93 27.19
N ARG A 251 -7.25 15.12 26.14
CA ARG A 251 -8.57 14.73 25.61
C ARG A 251 -9.30 13.67 26.43
N THR A 252 -8.59 12.77 27.12
CA THR A 252 -9.21 11.66 27.86
C THR A 252 -9.43 11.95 29.35
N LEU A 253 -8.59 12.78 29.98
CA LEU A 253 -8.62 13.00 31.43
C LEU A 253 -9.04 14.42 31.82
N LYS A 254 -8.65 15.45 31.06
CA LYS A 254 -9.05 16.84 31.36
C LYS A 254 -10.39 17.21 30.76
N LEU A 255 -10.57 16.95 29.46
CA LEU A 255 -11.81 17.26 28.76
C LEU A 255 -12.86 16.19 29.09
N ASP A 256 -14.07 16.63 29.45
CA ASP A 256 -15.24 15.77 29.52
C ASP A 256 -15.92 15.75 28.16
N LEU A 257 -15.58 14.75 27.35
CA LEU A 257 -16.20 14.56 26.03
C LEU A 257 -17.58 13.87 26.13
N GLY A 258 -18.02 13.44 27.31
CA GLY A 258 -19.18 12.56 27.48
C GLY A 258 -18.93 11.13 27.01
N GLU A 259 -20.00 10.32 26.95
CA GLU A 259 -19.94 8.99 26.32
C GLU A 259 -19.85 9.14 24.80
N HIS A 260 -18.97 8.36 24.16
CA HIS A 260 -18.96 8.26 22.70
C HIS A 260 -20.32 7.75 22.24
N ASP A 261 -20.95 8.41 21.28
CA ASP A 261 -22.33 8.13 20.84
C ASP A 261 -22.49 6.79 20.10
N GLY A 262 -21.44 5.96 20.09
CA GLY A 262 -21.36 4.68 19.41
C GLY A 262 -21.51 4.74 17.89
N LYS A 263 -21.74 5.93 17.31
CA LYS A 263 -21.84 6.05 15.86
C LYS A 263 -20.46 5.81 15.29
N LYS A 264 -20.41 4.92 14.31
CA LYS A 264 -19.22 4.79 13.48
C LYS A 264 -19.04 6.16 12.81
N LEU A 265 -17.98 6.88 13.17
CA LEU A 265 -17.56 8.01 12.36
C LEU A 265 -17.39 7.44 10.95
N GLU A 266 -18.11 8.02 9.97
CA GLU A 266 -17.69 7.87 8.59
C GLU A 266 -16.28 8.46 8.55
N ILE A 267 -15.28 7.57 8.56
CA ILE A 267 -13.93 7.95 8.26
C ILE A 267 -14.04 8.54 6.87
N GLU A 268 -13.86 9.85 6.75
CA GLU A 268 -13.50 10.47 5.48
C GLU A 268 -12.15 9.88 5.11
N ASP A 269 -12.19 8.70 4.52
CA ASP A 269 -11.03 7.97 4.11
C ASP A 269 -10.41 8.82 3.00
N LEU A 270 -9.31 9.52 3.28
CA LEU A 270 -8.48 10.10 2.23
C LEU A 270 -7.97 9.00 1.25
N PHE A 271 -8.22 7.72 1.57
CA PHE A 271 -7.89 6.54 0.78
C PHE A 271 -9.10 5.61 0.55
N VAL A 272 -10.26 6.17 0.17
CA VAL A 272 -11.35 5.36 -0.41
C VAL A 272 -10.88 4.69 -1.71
N ALA A 273 -11.56 3.61 -2.12
CA ALA A 273 -11.36 2.84 -3.36
C ALA A 273 -11.28 3.66 -4.68
N HIS A 274 -11.60 4.95 -4.63
CA HIS A 274 -11.35 5.90 -5.72
C HIS A 274 -9.87 6.26 -5.91
N ASN A 275 -8.97 5.82 -5.01
CA ASN A 275 -7.55 6.14 -5.08
C ASN A 275 -6.65 5.02 -5.62
N GLN A 276 -7.15 4.22 -6.58
CA GLN A 276 -6.24 3.55 -7.50
C GLN A 276 -6.59 3.73 -8.98
N PRO A 277 -5.58 3.89 -9.86
CA PRO A 277 -4.14 3.84 -9.58
C PRO A 277 -3.38 5.10 -10.06
N PRO A 278 -2.05 5.03 -10.13
CA PRO A 278 -1.01 5.58 -9.26
C PRO A 278 -0.61 7.02 -9.66
N ASN A 279 -1.54 7.81 -10.14
CA ASN A 279 -1.20 8.82 -11.11
C ASN A 279 -0.60 10.12 -10.51
N GLU A 280 -1.22 10.78 -9.52
CA GLU A 280 -0.70 12.09 -9.06
C GLU A 280 0.71 12.06 -8.45
N ALA A 281 1.08 11.01 -7.72
CA ALA A 281 2.44 10.87 -7.15
C ALA A 281 3.53 10.71 -8.22
N TYR A 282 3.16 10.33 -9.45
CA TYR A 282 4.05 10.18 -10.61
C TYR A 282 3.64 11.09 -11.79
N GLY A 283 2.78 12.10 -11.57
CA GLY A 283 2.35 13.07 -12.59
C GLY A 283 1.28 12.60 -13.59
N GLY A 284 0.60 11.49 -13.34
CA GLY A 284 -0.55 11.02 -14.10
C GLY A 284 -1.89 11.70 -13.76
N CYS A 285 -2.97 11.30 -14.42
CA CYS A 285 -4.32 11.85 -14.24
C CYS A 285 -5.41 10.76 -14.22
N ALA A 286 -6.41 10.92 -13.35
CA ALA A 286 -7.55 10.01 -13.26
C ALA A 286 -8.56 10.31 -14.38
N LEU A 287 -8.82 9.32 -15.25
CA LEU A 287 -9.81 9.43 -16.31
C LEU A 287 -11.20 9.10 -15.74
N THR A 288 -12.04 10.11 -15.57
CA THR A 288 -13.39 10.01 -14.98
C THR A 288 -14.50 10.14 -16.03
N GLY A 289 -14.24 10.76 -17.19
CA GLY A 289 -15.18 10.82 -18.31
C GLY A 289 -16.55 11.41 -17.96
N ILE A 290 -17.63 10.66 -18.23
CA ILE A 290 -19.03 11.09 -18.05
C ILE A 290 -19.65 10.39 -16.84
N ASP A 291 -20.26 11.18 -15.95
CA ASP A 291 -21.01 10.68 -14.80
C ASP A 291 -22.34 10.04 -15.23
N LEU A 292 -22.56 8.79 -14.84
CA LEU A 292 -23.78 8.02 -15.11
C LEU A 292 -24.72 7.98 -13.88
N GLY A 293 -24.36 8.64 -12.77
CA GLY A 293 -25.05 8.58 -11.48
C GLY A 293 -24.62 7.38 -10.62
N ASN A 294 -24.93 7.43 -9.32
CA ASN A 294 -24.55 6.40 -8.33
C ASN A 294 -23.04 6.09 -8.30
N HIS A 295 -22.17 7.09 -8.44
CA HIS A 295 -20.70 6.94 -8.48
C HIS A 295 -20.19 6.02 -9.61
N ARG A 296 -20.97 5.86 -10.69
CA ARG A 296 -20.57 5.12 -11.89
C ARG A 296 -20.18 6.11 -12.97
N TYR A 297 -19.06 5.84 -13.61
CA TYR A 297 -18.50 6.70 -14.65
C TYR A 297 -18.30 5.91 -15.94
N LEU A 298 -18.50 6.58 -17.07
CA LEU A 298 -18.06 6.12 -18.39
C LEU A 298 -16.81 6.90 -18.76
N SER A 299 -15.63 6.34 -18.48
CA SER A 299 -14.41 7.14 -18.43
C SER A 299 -13.84 7.53 -19.80
N ASN A 300 -13.98 6.70 -20.84
CA ASN A 300 -13.35 6.94 -22.13
C ASN A 300 -14.30 6.77 -23.33
N LEU A 301 -15.37 7.57 -23.36
CA LEU A 301 -16.38 7.51 -24.43
C LEU A 301 -15.77 7.63 -25.82
N GLY A 302 -14.76 8.47 -26.00
CA GLY A 302 -14.16 8.64 -27.32
C GLY A 302 -13.45 7.39 -27.83
N SER A 303 -12.70 6.67 -26.96
CA SER A 303 -12.06 5.40 -27.36
C SER A 303 -13.10 4.33 -27.67
N ILE A 304 -14.23 4.30 -26.93
CA ILE A 304 -15.36 3.41 -27.23
C ILE A 304 -15.92 3.67 -28.64
N LEU A 305 -16.17 4.94 -28.96
CA LEU A 305 -16.73 5.32 -30.26
C LEU A 305 -15.75 5.01 -31.40
N LEU A 306 -14.46 5.30 -31.21
CA LEU A 306 -13.45 4.99 -32.20
C LEU A 306 -13.25 3.49 -32.38
N ALA A 307 -13.23 2.70 -31.30
CA ALA A 307 -13.14 1.25 -31.39
C ALA A 307 -14.34 0.65 -32.15
N PHE A 308 -15.55 1.18 -31.91
CA PHE A 308 -16.73 0.81 -32.70
C PHE A 308 -16.57 1.16 -34.18
N ILE A 309 -16.03 2.35 -34.50
CA ILE A 309 -15.72 2.73 -35.88
C ILE A 309 -14.64 1.82 -36.46
N SER A 310 -13.59 1.47 -35.71
CA SER A 310 -12.54 0.54 -36.12
C SER A 310 -13.10 -0.82 -36.51
N ILE A 311 -14.06 -1.34 -35.75
CA ILE A 311 -14.76 -2.59 -36.07
C ILE A 311 -15.51 -2.47 -37.40
N LEU A 312 -16.29 -1.40 -37.60
CA LEU A 312 -17.04 -1.19 -38.85
C LEU A 312 -16.13 -1.02 -40.07
N VAL A 313 -15.04 -0.26 -39.94
CA VAL A 313 -14.04 -0.09 -40.99
C VAL A 313 -13.35 -1.40 -41.28
N SER A 314 -12.98 -2.18 -40.26
CA SER A 314 -12.34 -3.49 -40.45
C SER A 314 -13.27 -4.51 -41.11
N LEU A 315 -14.56 -4.50 -40.79
CA LEU A 315 -15.58 -5.31 -41.49
C LEU A 315 -15.70 -4.90 -42.97
N PHE A 316 -15.66 -3.59 -43.26
CA PHE A 316 -15.63 -3.09 -44.63
C PHE A 316 -14.35 -3.52 -45.37
N LEU A 317 -13.18 -3.44 -44.73
CA LEU A 317 -11.92 -3.89 -45.31
C LEU A 317 -11.89 -5.41 -45.52
N LEU A 318 -12.45 -6.21 -44.60
CA LEU A 318 -12.62 -7.65 -44.75
C LEU A 318 -13.43 -7.99 -46.00
N TRP A 319 -14.56 -7.32 -46.17
CA TRP A 319 -15.40 -7.46 -47.36
C TRP A 319 -14.66 -7.02 -48.64
N ARG A 320 -13.87 -5.94 -48.57
CA ARG A 320 -13.07 -5.48 -49.70
C ARG A 320 -11.94 -6.46 -50.04
N SER A 321 -11.30 -7.07 -49.05
CA SER A 321 -10.31 -8.14 -49.24
C SER A 321 -10.93 -9.37 -49.92
N GLU A 322 -12.16 -9.74 -49.58
CA GLU A 322 -12.85 -10.87 -50.23
C GLU A 322 -13.03 -10.65 -51.74
N ARG A 323 -13.17 -9.39 -52.18
CA ARG A 323 -13.32 -9.06 -53.60
C ARG A 323 -12.01 -9.20 -54.40
N LYS A 324 -10.85 -9.31 -53.76
CA LYS A 324 -9.54 -9.48 -54.41
C LYS A 324 -9.14 -10.96 -54.52
N GLN A 325 -9.86 -11.73 -55.34
CA GLN A 325 -9.75 -13.20 -55.37
C GLN A 325 -8.35 -13.75 -55.72
N ALA A 326 -7.53 -12.99 -56.46
CA ALA A 326 -6.18 -13.39 -56.88
C ALA A 326 -5.04 -12.73 -56.06
N ALA A 327 -5.37 -11.93 -55.04
CA ALA A 327 -4.35 -11.26 -54.24
C ALA A 327 -3.64 -12.23 -53.29
N VAL A 328 -2.30 -12.22 -53.35
CA VAL A 328 -1.43 -13.02 -52.49
C VAL A 328 -1.64 -12.64 -51.01
N GLY A 329 -1.79 -13.63 -50.14
CA GLY A 329 -1.96 -13.45 -48.70
C GLY A 329 -3.34 -12.91 -48.30
N ARG A 330 -4.35 -12.99 -49.17
CA ARG A 330 -5.70 -12.47 -48.90
C ARG A 330 -6.31 -13.05 -47.63
N ARG A 331 -6.24 -14.38 -47.44
CA ARG A 331 -6.90 -15.05 -46.31
C ARG A 331 -6.19 -14.69 -45.01
N GLU A 332 -4.88 -14.54 -45.06
CA GLU A 332 -4.03 -14.17 -43.94
C GLU A 332 -4.22 -12.69 -43.56
N MET A 333 -4.41 -11.80 -44.53
CA MET A 333 -4.86 -10.43 -44.29
C MET A 333 -6.24 -10.38 -43.63
N GLN A 334 -7.16 -11.26 -44.04
CA GLN A 334 -8.46 -11.38 -43.36
C GLN A 334 -8.32 -11.87 -41.91
N LEU A 335 -7.42 -12.81 -41.63
CA LEU A 335 -7.14 -13.25 -40.26
C LEU A 335 -6.60 -12.11 -39.40
N PHE A 336 -5.71 -11.28 -39.94
CA PHE A 336 -5.23 -10.09 -39.24
C PHE A 336 -6.36 -9.11 -38.91
N LEU A 337 -7.22 -8.78 -39.88
CA LEU A 337 -8.36 -7.88 -39.67
C LEU A 337 -9.38 -8.45 -38.67
N LEU A 338 -9.59 -9.77 -38.65
CA LEU A 338 -10.42 -10.44 -37.65
C LEU A 338 -9.79 -10.34 -36.24
N GLY A 339 -8.48 -10.53 -36.14
CA GLY A 339 -7.74 -10.32 -34.89
C GLY A 339 -7.88 -8.89 -34.38
N PHE A 340 -7.73 -7.91 -35.27
CA PHE A 340 -7.92 -6.50 -34.93
C PHE A 340 -9.35 -6.18 -34.48
N ILE A 341 -10.38 -6.78 -35.08
CA ILE A 341 -11.77 -6.66 -34.59
C ILE A 341 -11.90 -7.19 -33.14
N ILE A 342 -11.25 -8.30 -32.81
CA ILE A 342 -11.27 -8.84 -31.44
C ILE A 342 -10.58 -7.88 -30.46
N VAL A 343 -9.43 -7.32 -30.84
CA VAL A 343 -8.73 -6.29 -30.06
C VAL A 343 -9.66 -5.13 -29.75
N GLU A 344 -10.32 -4.57 -30.77
CA GLU A 344 -11.22 -3.41 -30.62
C GLU A 344 -12.47 -3.73 -29.78
N ILE A 345 -13.03 -4.95 -29.89
CA ILE A 345 -14.12 -5.38 -29.01
C ILE A 345 -13.66 -5.39 -27.55
N CYS A 346 -12.46 -5.90 -27.28
CA CYS A 346 -11.92 -5.92 -25.92
C CYS A 346 -11.58 -4.51 -25.44
N GLU A 347 -11.05 -3.65 -26.30
CA GLU A 347 -10.68 -2.27 -25.99
C GLU A 347 -11.88 -1.46 -25.47
N ILE A 348 -13.06 -1.64 -26.08
CA ILE A 348 -14.32 -1.06 -25.61
C ILE A 348 -14.53 -1.33 -24.12
N PHE A 349 -14.30 -2.56 -23.66
CA PHE A 349 -14.56 -2.95 -22.27
C PHE A 349 -13.40 -2.64 -21.32
N THR A 350 -12.15 -2.64 -21.80
CA THR A 350 -10.98 -2.44 -20.95
C THR A 350 -10.52 -1.00 -20.89
N VAL A 351 -10.31 -0.36 -22.04
CA VAL A 351 -9.78 1.01 -22.17
C VAL A 351 -10.93 2.02 -22.19
N GLY A 352 -12.08 1.61 -22.74
CA GLY A 352 -13.30 2.40 -22.76
C GLY A 352 -13.85 2.73 -21.36
N GLY A 353 -13.47 1.93 -20.35
CA GLY A 353 -13.83 2.14 -18.96
C GLY A 353 -15.33 2.03 -18.70
N PHE A 354 -15.92 0.96 -19.22
CA PHE A 354 -17.28 0.56 -18.85
C PHE A 354 -17.32 0.13 -17.38
N PRO A 355 -18.36 0.52 -16.62
CA PRO A 355 -18.53 0.13 -15.21
C PRO A 355 -18.97 -1.33 -15.10
N LEU A 356 -18.00 -2.23 -15.31
CA LEU A 356 -18.11 -3.68 -15.20
C LEU A 356 -17.74 -4.15 -13.79
N ASP A 357 -18.17 -5.37 -13.46
CA ASP A 357 -17.65 -6.09 -12.29
C ASP A 357 -16.13 -6.29 -12.41
N SER A 358 -15.42 -6.23 -11.27
CA SER A 358 -13.95 -6.29 -11.24
C SER A 358 -13.40 -7.58 -11.85
N ALA A 359 -14.04 -8.73 -11.61
CA ALA A 359 -13.60 -9.99 -12.19
C ALA A 359 -13.81 -10.00 -13.71
N VAL A 360 -14.93 -9.43 -14.17
CA VAL A 360 -15.22 -9.33 -15.61
C VAL A 360 -14.19 -8.43 -16.30
N LEU A 361 -13.86 -7.27 -15.72
CA LEU A 361 -12.84 -6.36 -16.25
C LEU A 361 -11.48 -7.05 -16.36
N LYS A 362 -11.04 -7.74 -15.30
CA LYS A 362 -9.79 -8.52 -15.29
C LYS A 362 -9.76 -9.57 -16.42
N GLY A 363 -10.86 -10.28 -16.63
CA GLY A 363 -11.01 -11.24 -17.71
C GLY A 363 -10.88 -10.59 -19.09
N PHE A 364 -11.59 -9.49 -19.34
CA PHE A 364 -11.48 -8.74 -20.60
C PHE A 364 -10.07 -8.18 -20.83
N SER A 365 -9.40 -7.66 -19.80
CA SER A 365 -8.02 -7.17 -19.90
C SER A 365 -7.04 -8.27 -20.30
N ALA A 366 -7.20 -9.48 -19.76
CA ALA A 366 -6.36 -10.61 -20.14
C ALA A 366 -6.57 -11.03 -21.60
N VAL A 367 -7.84 -11.11 -22.05
CA VAL A 367 -8.17 -11.42 -23.44
C VAL A 367 -7.66 -10.33 -24.38
N HIS A 368 -7.76 -9.05 -23.99
CA HIS A 368 -7.31 -7.94 -24.79
C HIS A 368 -5.80 -8.01 -25.07
N VAL A 369 -5.00 -8.16 -24.01
CA VAL A 369 -3.54 -8.24 -24.11
C VAL A 369 -3.13 -9.45 -24.96
N ALA A 370 -3.79 -10.60 -24.77
CA ALA A 370 -3.58 -11.79 -25.58
C ALA A 370 -3.92 -11.59 -27.07
N ALA A 371 -5.03 -10.91 -27.37
CA ALA A 371 -5.46 -10.61 -28.73
C ALA A 371 -4.49 -9.69 -29.47
N ILE A 372 -3.92 -8.69 -28.78
CA ILE A 372 -2.90 -7.79 -29.34
C ILE A 372 -1.65 -8.59 -29.73
N THR A 373 -1.12 -9.39 -28.80
CA THR A 373 0.07 -10.22 -29.06
C THR A 373 -0.16 -11.17 -30.24
N ALA A 374 -1.30 -11.86 -30.27
CA ALA A 374 -1.63 -12.79 -31.36
C ALA A 374 -1.84 -12.10 -32.70
N SER A 375 -2.46 -10.91 -32.73
CA SER A 375 -2.70 -10.15 -33.97
C SER A 375 -1.41 -9.61 -34.58
N CYS A 376 -0.47 -9.12 -33.75
CA CYS A 376 0.86 -8.72 -34.23
C CYS A 376 1.66 -9.91 -34.77
N TRP A 377 1.51 -11.09 -34.18
CA TRP A 377 2.10 -12.32 -34.69
C TRP A 377 1.53 -12.71 -36.06
N ILE A 378 0.21 -12.65 -36.24
CA ILE A 378 -0.44 -12.90 -37.53
C ILE A 378 0.07 -11.90 -38.57
N LEU A 379 0.14 -10.60 -38.24
CA LEU A 379 0.64 -9.58 -39.16
C LEU A 379 2.09 -9.87 -39.60
N PHE A 380 2.96 -10.27 -38.67
CA PHE A 380 4.32 -10.68 -39.00
C PHE A 380 4.35 -11.89 -39.95
N LEU A 381 3.51 -12.91 -39.72
CA LEU A 381 3.41 -14.06 -40.61
C LEU A 381 2.90 -13.65 -42.01
N ASN A 382 2.03 -12.65 -42.12
CA ASN A 382 1.59 -12.13 -43.43
C ASN A 382 2.77 -11.63 -44.27
N ALA A 383 3.77 -10.99 -43.66
CA ALA A 383 4.97 -10.57 -44.39
C ALA A 383 5.78 -11.74 -44.93
N LEU A 384 5.83 -12.87 -44.20
CA LEU A 384 6.51 -14.08 -44.68
C LEU A 384 5.78 -14.73 -45.85
N VAL A 385 4.44 -14.68 -45.85
CA VAL A 385 3.62 -15.17 -46.97
C VAL A 385 3.90 -14.37 -48.24
N GLY A 386 4.22 -13.09 -48.15
CA GLY A 386 4.62 -12.26 -49.29
C GLY A 386 5.87 -12.77 -50.03
N PHE A 387 6.76 -13.51 -49.36
CA PHE A 387 7.93 -14.15 -49.98
C PHE A 387 7.62 -15.50 -50.65
N GLN A 388 6.37 -15.97 -50.58
CA GLN A 388 5.92 -17.23 -51.17
C GLN A 388 6.72 -18.47 -50.73
N PHE A 389 7.26 -18.48 -49.50
CA PHE A 389 7.88 -19.67 -48.93
C PHE A 389 6.89 -20.80 -48.66
N LEU A 390 5.62 -20.45 -48.50
CA LEU A 390 4.46 -21.32 -48.36
C LEU A 390 3.35 -20.77 -49.25
N ASP A 391 2.59 -21.66 -49.90
CA ASP A 391 1.44 -21.29 -50.72
C ASP A 391 0.37 -20.62 -49.85
N ASP A 392 0.01 -19.38 -50.21
CA ASP A 392 -0.95 -18.56 -49.48
C ASP A 392 -2.39 -19.10 -49.62
N GLY A 393 -3.22 -18.86 -48.61
CA GLY A 393 -4.61 -19.32 -48.60
C GLY A 393 -4.79 -20.84 -48.51
N THR A 394 -3.72 -21.63 -48.44
CA THR A 394 -3.79 -23.08 -48.25
C THR A 394 -4.16 -23.44 -46.80
N PRO A 395 -4.78 -24.61 -46.55
CA PRO A 395 -5.04 -25.07 -45.19
C PRO A 395 -3.78 -25.15 -44.31
N VAL A 396 -2.61 -25.38 -44.92
CA VAL A 396 -1.32 -25.41 -44.22
C VAL A 396 -0.91 -24.01 -43.78
N SER A 397 -0.94 -23.02 -44.68
CA SER A 397 -0.64 -21.62 -44.34
C SER A 397 -1.58 -21.10 -43.25
N LEU A 398 -2.89 -21.30 -43.42
CA LEU A 398 -3.90 -20.86 -42.47
C LEU A 398 -3.83 -21.61 -41.14
N GLY A 399 -3.58 -22.92 -41.18
CA GLY A 399 -3.38 -23.74 -39.99
C GLY A 399 -2.15 -23.31 -39.20
N LEU A 400 -1.03 -23.02 -39.87
CA LEU A 400 0.18 -22.50 -39.23
C LEU A 400 -0.09 -21.15 -38.56
N CYS A 401 -0.73 -20.21 -39.28
CA CYS A 401 -1.07 -18.90 -38.74
C CYS A 401 -1.96 -19.00 -37.50
N LEU A 402 -3.08 -19.75 -37.60
CA LEU A 402 -4.04 -19.88 -36.52
C LEU A 402 -3.49 -20.64 -35.32
N ALA A 403 -2.83 -21.78 -35.54
CA ALA A 403 -2.31 -22.59 -34.44
C ALA A 403 -1.20 -21.87 -33.67
N SER A 404 -0.27 -21.20 -34.37
CA SER A 404 0.79 -20.44 -33.72
C SER A 404 0.26 -19.18 -33.03
N ALA A 405 -0.69 -18.47 -33.63
CA ALA A 405 -1.36 -17.34 -32.97
C ALA A 405 -2.12 -17.77 -31.71
N LEU A 406 -2.76 -18.96 -31.73
CA LEU A 406 -3.45 -19.50 -30.56
C LEU A 406 -2.50 -19.81 -29.41
N VAL A 407 -1.28 -20.28 -29.69
CA VAL A 407 -0.24 -20.50 -28.66
C VAL A 407 0.09 -19.18 -27.95
N PHE A 408 0.31 -18.10 -28.70
CA PHE A 408 0.56 -16.78 -28.11
C PHE A 408 -0.66 -16.23 -27.38
N PHE A 409 -1.86 -16.41 -27.92
CA PHE A 409 -3.10 -15.97 -27.28
C PHE A 409 -3.31 -16.67 -25.93
N VAL A 410 -3.23 -18.00 -25.89
CA VAL A 410 -3.43 -18.79 -24.66
C VAL A 410 -2.31 -18.53 -23.66
N GLY A 411 -1.05 -18.49 -24.10
CA GLY A 411 0.10 -18.26 -23.23
C GLY A 411 0.07 -16.88 -22.56
N THR A 412 -0.11 -15.81 -23.36
CA THR A 412 -0.23 -14.45 -22.83
C THR A 412 -1.48 -14.29 -21.97
N GLY A 413 -2.61 -14.86 -22.40
CA GLY A 413 -3.87 -14.81 -21.66
C GLY A 413 -3.78 -15.51 -20.29
N TYR A 414 -3.12 -16.67 -20.22
CA TYR A 414 -2.87 -17.37 -18.96
C TYR A 414 -2.07 -16.50 -17.98
N ILE A 415 -0.94 -15.93 -18.43
CA ILE A 415 -0.10 -15.09 -17.59
C ILE A 415 -0.88 -13.86 -17.12
N ALA A 416 -1.66 -13.23 -18.00
CA ALA A 416 -2.46 -12.06 -17.65
C ALA A 416 -3.57 -12.40 -16.64
N LEU A 417 -4.23 -13.56 -16.78
CA LEU A 417 -5.23 -14.03 -15.83
C LEU A 417 -4.61 -14.37 -14.47
N ASP A 418 -3.50 -15.09 -14.43
CA ASP A 418 -2.82 -15.41 -13.18
C ASP A 418 -2.32 -14.14 -12.48
N THR A 419 -1.80 -13.17 -13.22
CA THR A 419 -1.43 -11.86 -12.67
C THR A 419 -2.64 -11.13 -12.06
N ALA A 420 -3.81 -11.21 -12.70
CA ALA A 420 -4.99 -10.46 -12.30
C ALA A 420 -5.77 -11.10 -11.14
N PHE A 421 -5.77 -12.43 -11.08
CA PHE A 421 -6.54 -13.20 -10.09
C PHE A 421 -5.69 -13.91 -9.04
N ASP A 422 -4.36 -13.94 -9.23
CA ASP A 422 -3.40 -14.54 -8.32
C ASP A 422 -3.73 -16.01 -7.99
N TRP A 423 -3.93 -16.83 -9.03
CA TRP A 423 -4.34 -18.22 -8.85
C TRP A 423 -3.20 -19.12 -8.38
N THR A 424 -2.00 -18.89 -8.91
CA THR A 424 -0.81 -19.72 -8.64
C THR A 424 0.27 -19.00 -7.83
N GLY A 425 0.20 -17.68 -7.68
CA GLY A 425 1.22 -16.88 -6.99
C GLY A 425 2.49 -16.62 -7.80
N GLU A 426 2.64 -17.22 -8.97
CA GLU A 426 3.87 -17.15 -9.78
C GLU A 426 4.05 -15.77 -10.44
N PHE A 427 2.96 -15.17 -10.93
CA PHE A 427 2.97 -13.87 -11.59
C PHE A 427 2.42 -12.73 -10.71
N ALA A 428 2.34 -12.95 -9.40
CA ALA A 428 1.83 -11.98 -8.43
C ALA A 428 2.68 -10.70 -8.42
N THR A 429 2.02 -9.54 -8.49
CA THR A 429 2.68 -8.24 -8.37
C THR A 429 2.50 -7.70 -6.96
N ASP A 430 3.48 -7.91 -6.11
CA ASP A 430 3.48 -7.45 -4.71
C ASP A 430 4.68 -6.54 -4.39
N ALA A 431 4.76 -6.11 -3.13
CA ALA A 431 5.86 -5.28 -2.64
C ALA A 431 7.23 -5.97 -2.74
N SER A 432 7.29 -7.30 -2.70
CA SER A 432 8.54 -8.06 -2.79
C SER A 432 9.12 -8.05 -4.20
N HIS A 433 8.27 -7.93 -5.22
CA HIS A 433 8.66 -7.80 -6.64
C HIS A 433 8.57 -6.37 -7.18
N HIS A 434 8.48 -5.36 -6.30
CA HIS A 434 8.33 -3.95 -6.66
C HIS A 434 7.16 -3.68 -7.62
N TYR A 435 6.09 -4.49 -7.55
CA TYR A 435 4.94 -4.42 -8.45
C TYR A 435 5.28 -4.54 -9.94
N ARG A 436 6.32 -5.32 -10.28
CA ARG A 436 6.76 -5.54 -11.67
C ARG A 436 6.31 -6.89 -12.20
N ASN A 437 5.84 -6.92 -13.43
CA ASN A 437 5.58 -8.15 -14.18
C ASN A 437 6.36 -8.16 -15.50
N ILE A 438 7.52 -8.82 -15.49
CA ILE A 438 8.43 -8.83 -16.65
C ILE A 438 7.83 -9.63 -17.82
N ALA A 439 7.13 -10.73 -17.52
CA ALA A 439 6.54 -11.59 -18.54
C ALA A 439 5.50 -10.83 -19.38
N LEU A 440 4.57 -10.12 -18.73
CA LEU A 440 3.58 -9.29 -19.42
C LEU A 440 4.24 -8.13 -20.14
N TYR A 441 5.23 -7.44 -19.54
CA TYR A 441 5.97 -6.38 -20.22
C TYR A 441 6.59 -6.88 -21.53
N VAL A 442 7.21 -8.06 -21.53
CA VAL A 442 7.82 -8.64 -22.72
C VAL A 442 6.76 -9.03 -23.74
N LEU A 443 5.70 -9.74 -23.34
CA LEU A 443 4.71 -10.31 -24.28
C LEU A 443 3.74 -9.27 -24.85
N TYR A 444 3.41 -8.23 -24.08
CA TYR A 444 2.48 -7.18 -24.50
C TYR A 444 3.19 -6.02 -25.22
N GLN A 445 4.40 -5.64 -24.77
CA GLN A 445 5.06 -4.43 -25.28
C GLN A 445 6.23 -4.76 -26.20
N LEU A 446 7.22 -5.50 -25.70
CA LEU A 446 8.49 -5.69 -26.41
C LEU A 446 8.34 -6.61 -27.62
N PHE A 447 7.67 -7.74 -27.44
CA PHE A 447 7.51 -8.75 -28.49
C PHE A 447 6.68 -8.23 -29.67
N PRO A 448 5.49 -7.61 -29.48
CA PRO A 448 4.76 -6.98 -30.58
C PRO A 448 5.56 -5.90 -31.31
N LEU A 449 6.32 -5.08 -30.60
CA LEU A 449 7.20 -4.08 -31.23
C LEU A 449 8.24 -4.73 -32.15
N VAL A 450 8.90 -5.80 -31.69
CA VAL A 450 9.87 -6.56 -32.50
C VAL A 450 9.21 -7.14 -33.75
N LEU A 451 8.01 -7.70 -33.62
CA LEU A 451 7.25 -8.24 -34.75
C LEU A 451 6.87 -7.18 -35.77
N LEU A 452 6.43 -5.99 -35.32
CA LEU A 452 6.09 -4.88 -36.21
C LEU A 452 7.32 -4.34 -36.96
N VAL A 453 8.48 -4.27 -36.30
CA VAL A 453 9.74 -3.90 -36.95
C VAL A 453 10.16 -4.96 -37.97
N ALA A 454 10.05 -6.24 -37.61
CA ALA A 454 10.35 -7.34 -38.52
C ALA A 454 9.43 -7.34 -39.74
N PHE A 455 8.11 -7.14 -39.54
CA PHE A 455 7.13 -6.95 -40.60
C PHE A 455 7.54 -5.81 -41.54
N PHE A 456 7.84 -4.63 -41.00
CA PHE A 456 8.26 -3.48 -41.81
C PHE A 456 9.52 -3.78 -42.64
N VAL A 457 10.54 -4.39 -42.04
CA VAL A 457 11.80 -4.71 -42.73
C VAL A 457 11.57 -5.74 -43.83
N LEU A 458 10.82 -6.80 -43.55
CA LEU A 458 10.52 -7.85 -44.51
C LEU A 458 9.73 -7.29 -45.71
N GLU A 459 8.69 -6.52 -45.46
CA GLU A 459 7.89 -5.90 -46.51
C GLU A 459 8.67 -4.85 -47.31
N ALA A 460 9.53 -4.07 -46.66
CA ALA A 460 10.41 -3.13 -47.36
C ALA A 460 11.39 -3.86 -48.28
N VAL A 461 11.93 -5.01 -47.83
CA VAL A 461 12.78 -5.87 -48.67
C VAL A 461 11.97 -6.44 -49.83
N LEU A 462 10.77 -6.96 -49.58
CA LEU A 462 9.89 -7.49 -50.64
C LEU A 462 9.65 -6.42 -51.72
N VAL A 463 9.24 -5.23 -51.31
CA VAL A 463 8.89 -4.14 -52.21
C VAL A 463 10.09 -3.62 -53.00
N VAL A 464 11.21 -3.34 -52.33
CA VAL A 464 12.38 -2.71 -52.97
C VAL A 464 13.24 -3.72 -53.74
N ARG A 465 13.43 -4.92 -53.20
CA ARG A 465 14.34 -5.92 -53.79
C ARG A 465 13.63 -6.91 -54.69
N VAL A 466 12.41 -7.32 -54.36
CA VAL A 466 11.69 -8.36 -55.10
C VAL A 466 10.79 -7.73 -56.16
N LEU A 467 9.95 -6.76 -55.78
CA LEU A 467 9.03 -6.09 -56.72
C LEU A 467 9.71 -4.97 -57.51
N GLY A 468 10.72 -4.31 -56.94
CA GLY A 468 11.46 -3.23 -57.59
C GLY A 468 10.68 -1.92 -57.74
N GLU A 469 9.57 -1.74 -57.00
CA GLU A 469 8.75 -0.53 -57.04
C GLU A 469 8.73 0.19 -55.70
N PHE A 470 8.99 1.50 -55.72
CA PHE A 470 9.08 2.29 -54.50
C PHE A 470 7.75 2.93 -54.06
N ARG A 471 6.69 2.90 -54.87
CA ARG A 471 5.42 3.55 -54.51
C ARG A 471 4.75 2.92 -53.28
N PRO A 472 4.67 1.57 -53.14
CA PRO A 472 4.11 0.94 -51.95
C PRO A 472 4.83 1.32 -50.65
N MET A 473 6.12 1.66 -50.72
CA MET A 473 6.87 2.14 -49.54
C MET A 473 6.26 3.39 -48.91
N LEU A 474 5.57 4.23 -49.68
CA LEU A 474 4.88 5.39 -49.11
C LEU A 474 3.78 4.96 -48.14
N TYR A 475 3.00 3.94 -48.49
CA TYR A 475 1.97 3.40 -47.61
C TYR A 475 2.59 2.68 -46.40
N LEU A 476 3.62 1.86 -46.61
CA LEU A 476 4.28 1.14 -45.52
C LEU A 476 4.92 2.10 -44.48
N CYS A 477 5.64 3.13 -44.95
CA CYS A 477 6.20 4.17 -44.10
C CYS A 477 5.11 5.00 -43.41
N ALA A 478 4.04 5.38 -44.12
CA ALA A 478 2.93 6.11 -43.53
C ALA A 478 2.25 5.30 -42.42
N ALA A 479 2.03 3.99 -42.62
CA ALA A 479 1.47 3.11 -41.60
C ALA A 479 2.35 3.05 -40.33
N ALA A 480 3.66 2.92 -40.49
CA ALA A 480 4.60 2.91 -39.37
C ALA A 480 4.62 4.24 -38.60
N VAL A 481 4.60 5.37 -39.33
CA VAL A 481 4.55 6.71 -38.72
C VAL A 481 3.23 6.92 -37.97
N LEU A 482 2.09 6.53 -38.55
CA LEU A 482 0.78 6.62 -37.90
C LEU A 482 0.77 5.82 -36.60
N PHE A 483 1.23 4.57 -36.62
CA PHE A 483 1.31 3.75 -35.41
C PHE A 483 2.22 4.39 -34.35
N ALA A 484 3.41 4.88 -34.74
CA ALA A 484 4.34 5.54 -33.83
C ALA A 484 3.72 6.81 -33.19
N ILE A 485 2.97 7.60 -33.95
CA ILE A 485 2.22 8.75 -33.43
C ILE A 485 1.21 8.28 -32.38
N GLY A 486 0.45 7.21 -32.65
CA GLY A 486 -0.47 6.62 -31.67
C GLY A 486 0.23 6.24 -30.36
N GLN A 487 1.37 5.57 -30.45
CA GLN A 487 2.15 5.19 -29.26
C GLN A 487 2.68 6.41 -28.48
N ILE A 488 3.11 7.48 -29.16
CA ILE A 488 3.50 8.74 -28.52
C ILE A 488 2.31 9.35 -27.77
N PHE A 489 1.12 9.35 -28.37
CA PHE A 489 -0.08 9.83 -27.69
C PHE A 489 -0.36 9.03 -26.42
N ASN A 490 -0.26 7.70 -26.48
CA ASN A 490 -0.55 6.83 -25.34
C ASN A 490 0.47 6.95 -24.21
N TYR A 491 1.76 6.91 -24.52
CA TYR A 491 2.81 6.82 -23.50
C TYR A 491 3.38 8.16 -23.05
N VAL A 492 3.36 9.19 -23.91
CA VAL A 492 4.01 10.48 -23.64
C VAL A 492 2.97 11.57 -23.39
N ILE A 493 1.96 11.68 -24.25
CA ILE A 493 1.03 12.82 -24.25
C ILE A 493 -0.19 12.56 -23.33
N SER A 494 -0.49 11.30 -23.01
CA SER A 494 -1.74 10.88 -22.39
C SER A 494 -2.06 11.60 -21.08
N THR A 495 -1.07 11.78 -20.21
CA THR A 495 -1.23 12.48 -18.92
C THR A 495 -1.52 13.98 -19.13
N HIS A 496 -0.82 14.62 -20.06
CA HIS A 496 -1.03 16.03 -20.40
C HIS A 496 -2.43 16.29 -20.96
N LEU A 497 -2.93 15.41 -21.83
CA LEU A 497 -4.30 15.50 -22.36
C LEU A 497 -5.35 15.27 -21.28
N CYS A 498 -5.12 14.29 -20.40
CA CYS A 498 -6.00 14.01 -19.28
C CYS A 498 -6.09 15.21 -18.33
N GLN A 499 -4.95 15.81 -17.97
CA GLN A 499 -4.92 17.01 -17.11
C GLN A 499 -5.61 18.20 -17.80
N ALA A 500 -5.27 18.49 -19.06
CA ALA A 500 -5.86 19.60 -19.80
C ALA A 500 -7.39 19.46 -19.98
N SER A 501 -7.88 18.23 -20.09
CA SER A 501 -9.31 17.94 -20.25
C SER A 501 -10.07 17.74 -18.94
N HIS A 502 -9.39 17.87 -17.79
CA HIS A 502 -9.95 17.59 -16.46
C HIS A 502 -10.51 16.16 -16.35
N GLY A 503 -9.74 15.18 -16.81
CA GLY A 503 -10.09 13.76 -16.68
C GLY A 503 -11.14 13.26 -17.68
N LYS A 504 -11.44 14.01 -18.75
CA LYS A 504 -12.47 13.64 -19.75
C LYS A 504 -11.94 12.80 -20.90
N ILE A 505 -10.72 13.07 -21.36
CA ILE A 505 -10.05 12.34 -22.44
C ILE A 505 -8.59 12.12 -22.10
N ASN A 506 -7.99 11.02 -22.55
CA ASN A 506 -6.57 10.77 -22.45
C ASN A 506 -5.97 10.40 -23.81
N GLY A 507 -4.70 10.03 -23.83
CA GLY A 507 -3.98 9.67 -25.06
C GLY A 507 -4.47 8.40 -25.73
N ALA A 508 -5.17 7.51 -25.01
CA ALA A 508 -5.69 6.27 -25.57
C ALA A 508 -6.67 6.52 -26.72
N LEU A 509 -7.49 7.57 -26.63
CA LEU A 509 -8.37 8.01 -27.73
C LEU A 509 -7.61 8.18 -29.06
N PHE A 510 -6.49 8.86 -29.00
CA PHE A 510 -5.68 9.16 -30.18
C PHE A 510 -4.88 7.93 -30.60
N GLU A 511 -4.47 7.08 -29.65
CA GLU A 511 -3.87 5.80 -29.94
C GLU A 511 -4.82 4.91 -30.77
N THR A 512 -6.07 4.72 -30.35
CA THR A 512 -7.09 3.98 -31.13
C THR A 512 -7.25 4.57 -32.54
N LEU A 513 -7.35 5.90 -32.65
CA LEU A 513 -7.49 6.59 -33.95
C LEU A 513 -6.32 6.30 -34.88
N PHE A 514 -5.09 6.50 -34.39
CA PHE A 514 -3.90 6.38 -35.21
C PHE A 514 -3.54 4.92 -35.50
N THR A 515 -3.88 4.00 -34.59
CA THR A 515 -3.78 2.56 -34.82
C THR A 515 -4.77 2.12 -35.90
N LEU A 516 -6.03 2.58 -35.89
CA LEU A 516 -6.97 2.36 -36.99
C LEU A 516 -6.43 2.88 -38.32
N LEU A 517 -5.95 4.12 -38.36
CA LEU A 517 -5.39 4.71 -39.58
C LEU A 517 -4.17 3.92 -40.08
N SER A 518 -3.35 3.42 -39.17
CA SER A 518 -2.22 2.54 -39.49
C SER A 518 -2.72 1.24 -40.14
N VAL A 519 -3.69 0.55 -39.53
CA VAL A 519 -4.28 -0.69 -40.07
C VAL A 519 -4.90 -0.48 -41.45
N VAL A 520 -5.64 0.61 -41.64
CA VAL A 520 -6.20 0.99 -42.96
C VAL A 520 -5.07 1.18 -43.97
N THR A 521 -3.97 1.82 -43.57
CA THR A 521 -2.82 2.08 -44.44
C THR A 521 -2.05 0.79 -44.75
N VAL A 522 -1.91 -0.14 -43.79
CA VAL A 522 -1.37 -1.49 -44.01
C VAL A 522 -2.22 -2.24 -45.03
N TRP A 523 -3.55 -2.11 -44.96
CA TRP A 523 -4.45 -2.72 -45.94
C TRP A 523 -4.25 -2.13 -47.34
N PHE A 524 -4.10 -0.80 -47.46
CA PHE A 524 -3.81 -0.16 -48.75
C PHE A 524 -2.42 -0.56 -49.29
N PHE A 525 -1.43 -0.66 -48.40
CA PHE A 525 -0.12 -1.19 -48.73
C PHE A 525 -0.23 -2.60 -49.34
N TRP A 526 -0.86 -3.52 -48.63
CA TRP A 526 -1.11 -4.89 -49.10
C TRP A 526 -1.89 -4.90 -50.43
N SER A 527 -2.92 -4.07 -50.55
CA SER A 527 -3.71 -3.92 -51.78
C SER A 527 -2.84 -3.45 -52.95
N SER A 528 -1.88 -2.56 -52.71
CA SER A 528 -1.03 -1.98 -53.77
C SER A 528 0.04 -2.94 -54.29
N ILE A 529 0.55 -3.83 -53.44
CA ILE A 529 1.52 -4.86 -53.85
C ILE A 529 0.85 -6.09 -54.49
N THR A 530 -0.48 -6.15 -54.50
CA THR A 530 -1.28 -7.28 -55.02
C THR A 530 -2.22 -6.92 -56.18
N GLU A 531 -2.18 -5.68 -56.71
CA GLU A 531 -2.96 -5.31 -57.90
C GLU A 531 -2.28 -5.77 -59.20
N ASP A 532 -3.08 -6.23 -60.17
CA ASP A 532 -2.65 -6.82 -61.45
C ASP A 532 -2.04 -5.80 -62.45
N ASP A 533 -1.75 -4.56 -62.05
CA ASP A 533 -1.28 -3.49 -62.95
C ASP A 533 0.24 -3.47 -63.18
N TRP A 534 0.95 -4.57 -62.87
CA TRP A 534 2.37 -4.68 -63.12
C TRP A 534 2.63 -4.93 -64.62
N PRO A 535 3.30 -4.02 -65.35
CA PRO A 535 3.75 -4.31 -66.70
C PRO A 535 4.80 -5.42 -66.62
N MET A 536 4.38 -6.66 -66.82
CA MET A 536 5.29 -7.78 -67.03
C MET A 536 6.27 -7.37 -68.14
N PRO A 537 7.60 -7.46 -67.92
CA PRO A 537 8.55 -7.25 -69.00
C PRO A 537 8.16 -8.19 -70.14
N MET A 538 7.76 -7.66 -71.29
CA MET A 538 7.55 -8.48 -72.48
C MET A 538 8.87 -9.23 -72.70
N ALA A 539 8.82 -10.56 -72.52
CA ALA A 539 9.90 -11.43 -72.90
C ALA A 539 10.22 -11.11 -74.37
N VAL A 540 11.40 -10.53 -74.58
CA VAL A 540 11.94 -10.28 -75.91
C VAL A 540 12.00 -11.65 -76.58
N GLY A 541 11.08 -11.87 -77.52
CA GLY A 541 11.09 -13.05 -78.37
C GLY A 541 12.43 -13.14 -79.07
N SER A 542 13.29 -14.03 -78.59
CA SER A 542 14.40 -14.55 -79.35
C SER A 542 13.80 -15.39 -80.48
N GLY A 543 13.57 -14.75 -81.62
CA GLY A 543 13.39 -15.44 -82.88
C GLY A 543 14.72 -16.07 -83.28
N TYR A 544 14.77 -17.39 -83.27
CA TYR A 544 15.70 -18.15 -84.09
C TYR A 544 14.89 -18.79 -85.22
N ASN A 545 15.12 -18.27 -86.44
CA ASN A 545 15.06 -19.05 -87.67
C ASN A 545 16.26 -19.99 -87.73
#